data_AF-A0A4R6KX71-F1
#
_entry.id   AF-A0A4R6KX71-F1
#
_cell.length_a   1.000
_cell.length_b   1.000
_cell.length_c   1.000
_cell.angle_alpha   90.00
_cell.angle_beta   90.00
_cell.angle_gamma   90.00
#
_symmetry.space_group_name_H-M   'P 1'
#
loop_
_entity.id
_entity.type
_entity.pdbx_description
1 polymer ?
#
loop_
_entity_poly.entity_id
_entity_poly.type
_entity_poly.pdbx_seq_one_letter_code
_entity_poly.pdbx_strand_id
1 'polypeptide(L)'
;MIIKLAAAGALLVTAATLMAPLAVAGEGADTCKAVQTLNAVGLDAEQASNLAVIVGVGDRFEVGVAGKVIAVMTAMTESSLRNIDHGDTAGPDSRGLFQQRDSWGPLYVRMDPAGAAELFYAALANVPGWTSMEPWMAAQAVQRSAFADGDNYRSNYEAAVHLVGATPTVGACGSWGAGDTGQIPGAEAAVDRALKLVGRQGYYQLCARLASNIWGRSHSGYTSAAEQWTQMVDSGNAHPDDRRPPVGALLFWSTDGPYGHVAVYVGNGRIVSNDIGDRVPGQGGVYLVDVESIEQRWGATYLGWAPPIYPTI
;
A
#
# COMPACT_ATOMS: atom_id res chain seq x y z
N MET A 1 -43.75 84.10 -0.63
CA MET A 1 -42.44 84.00 0.06
C MET A 1 -42.01 82.53 -0.02
N ILE A 2 -41.50 82.11 -1.18
CA ILE A 2 -40.11 81.64 -1.38
C ILE A 2 -39.53 80.90 -0.15
N ILE A 3 -39.12 79.63 -0.34
CA ILE A 3 -37.76 79.09 -0.12
C ILE A 3 -37.75 77.59 0.31
N LYS A 4 -37.22 76.76 -0.60
CA LYS A 4 -36.31 75.59 -0.47
C LYS A 4 -36.79 74.13 -0.31
N LEU A 5 -36.42 73.38 -1.37
CA LEU A 5 -36.04 71.96 -1.51
C LEU A 5 -35.07 71.40 -0.44
N ALA A 6 -35.19 70.09 -0.16
CA ALA A 6 -34.15 69.02 -0.22
C ALA A 6 -34.75 67.72 0.41
N ALA A 7 -35.04 66.65 -0.33
CA ALA A 7 -34.17 65.61 -0.92
C ALA A 7 -33.53 64.61 0.07
N ALA A 8 -34.10 63.39 0.07
CA ALA A 8 -33.50 62.05 0.12
C ALA A 8 -32.54 61.61 1.24
N GLY A 9 -32.75 60.37 1.73
CA GLY A 9 -31.69 59.58 2.38
C GLY A 9 -32.18 58.44 3.28
N ALA A 10 -32.84 57.41 2.72
CA ALA A 10 -32.99 56.14 3.41
C ALA A 10 -31.65 55.39 3.35
N LEU A 11 -30.92 55.33 4.46
CA LEU A 11 -29.65 54.62 4.56
C LEU A 11 -29.93 53.13 4.77
N LEU A 12 -29.96 52.36 3.69
CA LEU A 12 -29.81 50.90 3.76
C LEU A 12 -28.36 50.58 4.10
N VAL A 13 -28.12 50.01 5.28
CA VAL A 13 -26.84 49.40 5.64
C VAL A 13 -26.86 47.97 5.12
N THR A 14 -26.33 47.74 3.92
CA THR A 14 -25.98 46.39 3.46
C THR A 14 -24.64 46.01 4.07
N ALA A 15 -24.67 45.17 5.10
CA ALA A 15 -23.48 44.53 5.64
C ALA A 15 -22.93 43.53 4.60
N ALA A 16 -21.91 43.95 3.85
CA ALA A 16 -21.12 43.04 3.04
C ALA A 16 -20.18 42.26 3.97
N THR A 17 -20.56 41.03 4.34
CA THR A 17 -19.65 40.07 4.97
C THR A 17 -18.63 39.59 3.93
N LEU A 18 -17.41 40.14 3.97
CA LEU A 18 -16.25 39.52 3.34
C LEU A 18 -15.99 38.18 4.05
N MET A 19 -16.29 37.07 3.39
CA MET A 19 -15.68 35.79 3.75
C MET A 19 -14.32 35.72 3.07
N ALA A 20 -13.25 35.97 3.82
CA ALA A 20 -11.93 35.51 3.43
C ALA A 20 -11.91 33.98 3.57
N PRO A 21 -11.38 33.22 2.59
CA PRO A 21 -11.14 31.80 2.82
C PRO A 21 -10.06 31.65 3.89
N LEU A 22 -10.42 31.01 5.00
CA LEU A 22 -9.47 30.50 5.97
C LEU A 22 -8.64 29.44 5.23
N ALA A 23 -7.39 29.77 4.90
CA ALA A 23 -6.42 28.77 4.49
C ALA A 23 -6.13 27.88 5.72
N VAL A 24 -6.74 26.70 5.77
CA VAL A 24 -6.29 25.64 6.68
C VAL A 24 -4.95 25.16 6.16
N ALA A 25 -3.89 25.65 6.79
CA ALA A 25 -2.54 25.16 6.59
C ALA A 25 -2.29 23.97 7.53
N GLY A 26 -2.01 22.80 6.94
CA GLY A 26 -1.05 21.84 7.47
C GLY A 26 -1.58 20.72 8.37
N GLU A 27 -1.97 19.59 7.76
CA GLU A 27 -1.96 18.27 8.40
C GLU A 27 -1.15 17.30 7.52
N GLY A 28 0.17 17.51 7.52
CA GLY A 28 1.17 16.57 6.95
C GLY A 28 2.31 16.30 7.93
N ALA A 29 2.21 16.77 9.16
CA ALA A 29 3.31 16.75 10.13
C ALA A 29 3.43 15.41 10.90
N ASP A 30 2.34 14.66 11.06
CA ASP A 30 2.31 13.50 11.96
C ASP A 30 2.69 12.18 11.28
N THR A 31 2.42 12.02 9.97
CA THR A 31 2.93 10.88 9.17
C THR A 31 4.44 10.98 8.94
N CYS A 32 4.96 12.18 8.69
CA CYS A 32 6.40 12.43 8.64
C CYS A 32 7.08 12.11 9.97
N LYS A 33 6.42 12.34 11.12
CA LYS A 33 6.99 12.02 12.43
C LYS A 33 7.17 10.52 12.66
N ALA A 34 6.21 9.66 12.30
CA ALA A 34 6.34 8.22 12.52
C ALA A 34 7.51 7.60 11.72
N VAL A 35 7.65 7.98 10.44
CA VAL A 35 8.78 7.57 9.59
C VAL A 35 10.10 8.17 10.10
N GLN A 36 10.10 9.42 10.56
CA GLN A 36 11.27 10.03 11.21
C GLN A 36 11.64 9.34 12.51
N THR A 37 10.67 8.92 13.33
CA THR A 37 10.91 8.17 14.58
C THR A 37 11.54 6.82 14.27
N LEU A 38 11.05 6.06 13.28
CA LEU A 38 11.65 4.77 12.90
C LEU A 38 13.05 4.93 12.28
N ASN A 39 13.28 5.96 11.46
CA ASN A 39 14.61 6.31 10.96
C ASN A 39 15.55 6.75 12.09
N ALA A 40 15.03 7.42 13.13
CA ALA A 40 15.79 7.78 14.33
C ALA A 40 16.13 6.55 15.19
N VAL A 41 15.36 5.46 15.09
CA VAL A 41 15.70 4.14 15.65
C VAL A 41 16.71 3.39 14.77
N GLY A 42 17.17 3.99 13.66
CA GLY A 42 18.27 3.51 12.83
C GLY A 42 17.86 2.52 11.74
N LEU A 43 16.56 2.37 11.46
CA LEU A 43 16.08 1.58 10.32
C LEU A 43 16.20 2.39 9.03
N ASP A 44 16.50 1.71 7.92
CA ASP A 44 16.30 2.30 6.60
C ASP A 44 14.83 2.24 6.16
N ALA A 45 14.53 2.86 5.02
CA ALA A 45 13.17 2.93 4.49
C ALA A 45 12.53 1.56 4.21
N GLU A 46 13.31 0.57 3.77
CA GLU A 46 12.78 -0.78 3.51
C GLU A 46 12.40 -1.46 4.83
N GLN A 47 13.32 -1.43 5.80
CA GLN A 47 13.12 -2.05 7.10
C GLN A 47 11.98 -1.39 7.89
N ALA A 48 11.88 -0.06 7.84
CA ALA A 48 10.80 0.69 8.46
C ALA A 48 9.44 0.39 7.80
N SER A 49 9.40 0.27 6.47
CA SER A 49 8.18 -0.13 5.73
C SER A 49 7.74 -1.54 6.12
N ASN A 50 8.66 -2.50 6.13
CA ASN A 50 8.34 -3.90 6.46
C ASN A 50 7.92 -4.07 7.93
N LEU A 51 8.55 -3.34 8.86
CA LEU A 51 8.12 -3.26 10.26
C LEU A 51 6.66 -2.78 10.37
N ALA A 52 6.31 -1.69 9.68
CA ALA A 52 4.96 -1.14 9.70
C ALA A 52 3.94 -2.15 9.14
N VAL A 53 4.29 -2.91 8.09
CA VAL A 53 3.46 -3.98 7.54
C VAL A 53 3.22 -5.08 8.57
N ILE A 54 4.29 -5.61 9.21
CA ILE A 54 4.15 -6.68 10.22
C ILE A 54 3.26 -6.24 11.38
N VAL A 55 3.45 -5.01 11.88
CA VAL A 55 2.65 -4.44 12.97
C VAL A 55 1.19 -4.26 12.55
N GLY A 56 0.94 -3.69 11.36
CA GLY A 56 -0.40 -3.44 10.83
C GLY A 56 -1.19 -4.71 10.52
N VAL A 57 -0.54 -5.76 9.99
CA VAL A 57 -1.18 -7.08 9.84
C VAL A 57 -1.52 -7.67 11.22
N GLY A 58 -0.62 -7.52 12.20
CA GLY A 58 -0.88 -7.95 13.57
C GLY A 58 -2.07 -7.23 14.22
N ASP A 59 -2.29 -5.95 13.91
CA ASP A 59 -3.50 -5.23 14.31
C ASP A 59 -4.76 -5.86 13.72
N ARG A 60 -4.76 -6.17 12.41
CA ARG A 60 -5.91 -6.82 11.73
C ARG A 60 -6.20 -8.23 12.23
N PHE A 61 -5.17 -8.96 12.65
CA PHE A 61 -5.29 -10.30 13.25
C PHE A 61 -5.58 -10.25 14.76
N GLU A 62 -5.68 -9.05 15.35
CA GLU A 62 -5.95 -8.83 16.78
C GLU A 62 -5.00 -9.61 17.72
N VAL A 63 -3.74 -9.85 17.30
CA VAL A 63 -2.78 -10.67 18.06
C VAL A 63 -2.21 -9.98 19.30
N GLY A 64 -2.58 -8.72 19.52
CA GLY A 64 -2.04 -7.89 20.61
C GLY A 64 -0.56 -7.54 20.44
N VAL A 65 -0.03 -6.79 21.41
CA VAL A 65 1.39 -6.34 21.39
C VAL A 65 2.35 -7.53 21.42
N ALA A 66 2.05 -8.56 22.21
CA ALA A 66 2.90 -9.76 22.32
C ALA A 66 3.07 -10.47 20.97
N GLY A 67 1.98 -10.69 20.21
CA GLY A 67 2.06 -11.32 18.90
C GLY A 67 2.86 -10.51 17.88
N LYS A 68 2.71 -9.18 17.89
CA LYS A 68 3.49 -8.27 17.03
C LYS A 68 4.98 -8.32 17.35
N VAL A 69 5.34 -8.29 18.63
CA VAL A 69 6.73 -8.42 19.07
C VAL A 69 7.33 -9.74 18.59
N ILE A 70 6.59 -10.85 18.71
CA ILE A 70 7.03 -12.17 18.22
C ILE A 70 7.30 -12.12 16.71
N ALA A 71 6.40 -11.55 15.91
CA ALA A 71 6.55 -11.48 14.46
C ALA A 71 7.71 -10.56 14.03
N VAL A 72 7.83 -9.36 14.62
CA VAL A 72 8.92 -8.43 14.32
C VAL A 72 10.27 -9.03 14.69
N MET A 73 10.39 -9.61 15.88
CA MET A 73 11.60 -10.32 16.31
C MET A 73 11.95 -11.45 15.34
N THR A 74 10.96 -12.22 14.88
CA THR A 74 11.18 -13.30 13.91
C THR A 74 11.71 -12.73 12.60
N ALA A 75 11.07 -11.72 12.01
CA ALA A 75 11.50 -11.13 10.75
C ALA A 75 12.87 -10.44 10.86
N MET A 76 13.23 -9.89 12.02
CA MET A 76 14.58 -9.39 12.27
C MET A 76 15.62 -10.51 12.22
N THR A 77 15.34 -11.65 12.84
CA THR A 77 16.26 -12.80 12.83
C THR A 77 16.37 -13.43 11.45
N GLU A 78 15.25 -13.61 10.76
CA GLU A 78 15.21 -14.32 9.48
C GLU A 78 15.75 -13.47 8.32
N SER A 79 15.53 -12.16 8.34
CA SER A 79 15.82 -11.32 7.17
C SER A 79 16.31 -9.91 7.49
N SER A 80 16.54 -9.57 8.76
CA SER A 80 16.79 -8.19 9.19
C SER A 80 15.68 -7.22 8.75
N LEU A 81 14.41 -7.68 8.73
CA LEU A 81 13.24 -6.94 8.22
C LEU A 81 13.32 -6.61 6.71
N ARG A 82 13.99 -7.43 5.91
CA ARG A 82 14.09 -7.23 4.46
C ARG A 82 13.38 -8.33 3.70
N ASN A 83 12.87 -8.01 2.52
CA ASN A 83 12.12 -8.99 1.73
C ASN A 83 13.07 -9.75 0.78
N ILE A 84 13.67 -10.83 1.28
CA ILE A 84 14.76 -11.54 0.60
C ILE A 84 14.23 -12.58 -0.41
N ASP A 85 14.73 -12.56 -1.65
CA ASP A 85 14.30 -13.41 -2.77
C ASP A 85 15.08 -14.73 -2.91
N HIS A 86 15.92 -15.04 -1.94
CA HIS A 86 16.74 -16.24 -1.86
C HIS A 86 16.80 -16.75 -0.42
N GLY A 87 17.19 -18.01 -0.27
CA GLY A 87 17.48 -18.64 1.01
C GLY A 87 18.94 -19.06 1.10
N ASP A 88 19.30 -19.70 2.21
CA ASP A 88 20.66 -20.17 2.45
C ASP A 88 20.89 -21.62 1.98
N THR A 89 22.03 -22.21 2.33
CA THR A 89 22.34 -23.60 1.96
C THR A 89 21.42 -24.62 2.64
N ALA A 90 20.89 -24.33 3.83
CA ALA A 90 20.01 -25.23 4.58
C ALA A 90 18.55 -25.16 4.09
N GLY A 91 18.10 -23.99 3.66
CA GLY A 91 16.78 -23.75 3.09
C GLY A 91 16.86 -22.89 1.83
N PRO A 92 17.33 -23.42 0.69
CA PRO A 92 17.52 -22.65 -0.55
C PRO A 92 16.22 -22.14 -1.17
N ASP A 93 15.08 -22.72 -0.77
CA ASP A 93 13.71 -22.35 -1.16
C ASP A 93 13.03 -21.34 -0.21
N SER A 94 13.71 -20.93 0.86
CA SER A 94 13.21 -19.96 1.84
C SER A 94 13.10 -18.56 1.25
N ARG A 95 12.01 -17.84 1.53
CA ARG A 95 11.70 -16.55 0.89
C ARG A 95 11.05 -15.54 1.83
N GLY A 96 11.25 -14.28 1.49
CA GLY A 96 10.61 -13.11 2.07
C GLY A 96 11.00 -12.82 3.52
N LEU A 97 10.20 -11.97 4.17
CA LEU A 97 10.46 -11.40 5.50
C LEU A 97 10.76 -12.45 6.58
N PHE A 98 10.11 -13.60 6.47
CA PHE A 98 10.13 -14.65 7.47
C PHE A 98 10.91 -15.89 7.01
N GLN A 99 11.64 -15.81 5.87
CA GLN A 99 12.36 -16.93 5.27
C GLN A 99 11.52 -18.22 5.20
N GLN A 100 10.27 -18.07 4.76
CA GLN A 100 9.31 -19.17 4.69
C GLN A 100 9.64 -20.10 3.52
N ARG A 101 9.71 -21.40 3.79
CA ARG A 101 9.91 -22.46 2.79
C ARG A 101 8.67 -22.69 1.93
N ASP A 102 8.80 -23.44 0.84
CA ASP A 102 7.70 -23.74 -0.09
C ASP A 102 6.47 -24.35 0.60
N SER A 103 6.66 -25.09 1.69
CA SER A 103 5.59 -25.71 2.48
C SER A 103 4.65 -24.73 3.17
N TRP A 104 5.05 -23.46 3.33
CA TRP A 104 4.22 -22.42 3.93
C TRP A 104 3.15 -21.87 2.99
N GLY A 105 3.37 -22.00 1.67
CA GLY A 105 2.44 -21.50 0.68
C GLY A 105 3.12 -21.08 -0.63
N PRO A 106 2.33 -20.57 -1.59
CA PRO A 106 2.85 -20.15 -2.89
C PRO A 106 3.94 -19.10 -2.75
N LEU A 107 4.94 -19.14 -3.66
CA LEU A 107 6.05 -18.20 -3.68
C LEU A 107 5.61 -16.73 -3.67
N TYR A 108 4.56 -16.39 -4.41
CA TYR A 108 4.06 -15.01 -4.49
C TYR A 108 3.48 -14.50 -3.16
N VAL A 109 2.95 -15.39 -2.30
CA VAL A 109 2.46 -15.04 -0.96
C VAL A 109 3.64 -14.85 -0.01
N ARG A 110 4.64 -15.74 -0.07
CA ARG A 110 5.85 -15.66 0.77
C ARG A 110 6.74 -14.47 0.44
N MET A 111 6.71 -14.01 -0.82
CA MET A 111 7.43 -12.81 -1.28
C MET A 111 6.64 -11.51 -1.12
N ASP A 112 5.39 -11.55 -0.69
CA ASP A 112 4.64 -10.36 -0.29
C ASP A 112 4.80 -10.15 1.23
N PRO A 113 5.38 -9.03 1.70
CA PRO A 113 5.50 -8.71 3.13
C PRO A 113 4.21 -8.91 3.94
N ALA A 114 3.04 -8.55 3.37
CA ALA A 114 1.76 -8.72 4.04
C ALA A 114 1.34 -10.20 4.04
N GLY A 115 1.32 -10.87 2.89
CA GLY A 115 1.03 -12.30 2.79
C GLY A 115 1.94 -13.18 3.66
N ALA A 116 3.24 -12.90 3.71
CA ALA A 116 4.18 -13.61 4.57
C ALA A 116 3.88 -13.40 6.07
N ALA A 117 3.48 -12.19 6.46
CA ALA A 117 3.04 -11.89 7.82
C ALA A 117 1.71 -12.57 8.17
N GLU A 118 0.74 -12.60 7.24
CA GLU A 118 -0.54 -13.32 7.42
C GLU A 118 -0.31 -14.83 7.62
N LEU A 119 0.57 -15.43 6.81
CA LEU A 119 0.99 -16.82 6.99
C LEU A 119 1.63 -17.04 8.37
N PHE A 120 2.50 -16.13 8.80
CA PHE A 120 3.14 -16.21 10.11
C PHE A 120 2.13 -16.12 11.25
N TYR A 121 1.22 -15.15 11.24
CA TYR A 121 0.22 -14.98 12.28
C TYR A 121 -0.81 -16.12 12.29
N ALA A 122 -1.19 -16.65 11.13
CA ALA A 122 -2.02 -17.85 11.03
C ALA A 122 -1.32 -19.06 11.67
N ALA A 123 -0.01 -19.22 11.45
CA ALA A 123 0.76 -20.28 12.10
C ALA A 123 0.90 -20.05 13.61
N LEU A 124 1.15 -18.82 14.06
CA LEU A 124 1.22 -18.45 15.48
C LEU A 124 -0.09 -18.74 16.21
N ALA A 125 -1.23 -18.42 15.60
CA ALA A 125 -2.55 -18.71 16.16
C ALA A 125 -2.77 -20.22 16.36
N ASN A 126 -2.10 -21.07 15.58
CA ASN A 126 -2.15 -22.53 15.71
C ASN A 126 -1.16 -23.10 16.74
N VAL A 127 -0.32 -22.28 17.38
CA VAL A 127 0.59 -22.73 18.46
C VAL A 127 -0.17 -22.72 19.79
N PRO A 128 -0.47 -23.87 20.41
CA PRO A 128 -1.24 -23.89 21.65
C PRO A 128 -0.50 -23.18 22.79
N GLY A 129 -1.16 -22.23 23.45
CA GLY A 129 -0.61 -21.52 24.61
C GLY A 129 0.50 -20.52 24.29
N TRP A 130 0.68 -20.13 23.02
CA TRP A 130 1.75 -19.20 22.61
C TRP A 130 1.77 -17.89 23.41
N THR A 131 0.61 -17.40 23.87
CA THR A 131 0.48 -16.17 24.67
C THR A 131 1.13 -16.26 26.06
N SER A 132 1.38 -17.48 26.55
CA SER A 132 2.03 -17.75 27.83
C SER A 132 3.47 -18.24 27.67
N MET A 133 3.96 -18.37 26.42
CA MET A 133 5.33 -18.75 26.14
C MET A 133 6.26 -17.54 26.21
N GLU A 134 7.54 -17.80 26.45
CA GLU A 134 8.57 -16.82 26.12
C GLU A 134 8.48 -16.46 24.62
N PRO A 135 8.58 -15.19 24.22
CA PRO A 135 8.36 -14.78 22.84
C PRO A 135 9.21 -15.53 21.81
N TRP A 136 10.50 -15.77 22.10
CA TRP A 136 11.40 -16.51 21.22
C TRP A 136 11.06 -18.00 21.13
N MET A 137 10.46 -18.58 22.18
CA MET A 137 9.95 -19.95 22.14
C MET A 137 8.70 -20.05 21.25
N ALA A 138 7.83 -19.04 21.28
CA ALA A 138 6.69 -18.98 20.36
C ALA A 138 7.16 -18.83 18.90
N ALA A 139 8.12 -17.93 18.63
CA ALA A 139 8.74 -17.80 17.31
C ALA A 139 9.37 -19.12 16.84
N GLN A 140 10.12 -19.80 17.71
CA GLN A 140 10.69 -21.12 17.43
C GLN A 140 9.63 -22.19 17.16
N ALA A 141 8.52 -22.19 17.90
CA ALA A 141 7.43 -23.15 17.68
C ALA A 141 6.74 -22.95 16.32
N VAL A 142 6.66 -21.70 15.86
CA VAL A 142 6.14 -21.32 14.55
C VAL A 142 7.11 -21.71 13.42
N GLN A 143 8.36 -21.24 13.49
CA GLN A 143 9.34 -21.40 12.41
C GLN A 143 10.00 -22.78 12.37
N ARG A 144 10.13 -23.43 13.53
CA ARG A 144 10.80 -24.73 13.69
C ARG A 144 12.21 -24.73 13.08
N SER A 145 12.98 -23.69 13.40
CA SER A 145 14.37 -23.57 12.97
C SER A 145 15.25 -24.68 13.57
N ALA A 146 16.51 -24.77 13.13
CA ALA A 146 17.47 -25.76 13.62
C ALA A 146 17.89 -25.58 15.09
N PHE A 147 17.54 -24.47 15.73
CA PHE A 147 17.86 -24.19 17.14
C PHE A 147 16.83 -24.85 18.08
N ALA A 148 17.28 -25.35 19.23
CA ALA A 148 16.41 -26.14 20.11
C ALA A 148 15.41 -25.31 20.94
N ASP A 149 15.79 -24.08 21.29
CA ASP A 149 15.07 -23.23 22.26
C ASP A 149 14.83 -21.79 21.77
N GLY A 150 15.11 -21.50 20.50
CA GLY A 150 14.86 -20.18 19.90
C GLY A 150 15.86 -19.09 20.31
N ASP A 151 17.03 -19.43 20.85
CA ASP A 151 18.04 -18.45 21.25
C ASP A 151 18.50 -17.51 20.10
N ASN A 152 18.40 -17.96 18.85
CA ASN A 152 18.58 -17.12 17.66
C ASN A 152 17.59 -15.94 17.62
N TYR A 153 16.34 -16.15 18.01
CA TYR A 153 15.32 -15.10 18.08
C TYR A 153 15.49 -14.22 19.31
N ARG A 154 15.86 -14.79 20.46
CA ARG A 154 16.03 -14.07 21.73
C ARG A 154 16.91 -12.83 21.59
N SER A 155 17.96 -12.91 20.78
CA SER A 155 18.89 -11.79 20.53
C SER A 155 18.22 -10.51 20.01
N ASN A 156 17.09 -10.64 19.31
CA ASN A 156 16.33 -9.53 18.73
C ASN A 156 15.13 -9.09 19.58
N TYR A 157 14.87 -9.73 20.73
CA TYR A 157 13.67 -9.50 21.52
C TYR A 157 13.54 -8.04 21.99
N GLU A 158 14.55 -7.50 22.65
CA GLU A 158 14.55 -6.11 23.17
C GLU A 158 14.39 -5.09 22.04
N ALA A 159 15.06 -5.33 20.91
CA ALA A 159 14.95 -4.48 19.74
C ALA A 159 13.54 -4.52 19.15
N ALA A 160 12.92 -5.70 19.05
CA ALA A 160 11.55 -5.85 18.58
C ALA A 160 10.53 -5.18 19.53
N VAL A 161 10.70 -5.28 20.84
CA VAL A 161 9.88 -4.55 21.84
C VAL A 161 10.01 -3.04 21.61
N HIS A 162 11.23 -2.54 21.46
CA HIS A 162 11.46 -1.12 21.21
C HIS A 162 10.82 -0.66 19.88
N LEU A 163 10.98 -1.42 18.80
CA LEU A 163 10.41 -1.11 17.49
C LEU A 163 8.87 -1.13 17.50
N VAL A 164 8.26 -2.12 18.14
CA VAL A 164 6.80 -2.19 18.27
C VAL A 164 6.28 -1.06 19.16
N GLY A 165 7.00 -0.71 20.23
CA GLY A 165 6.63 0.42 21.10
C GLY A 165 6.85 1.80 20.48
N ALA A 166 7.82 1.93 19.57
CA ALA A 166 8.07 3.14 18.78
C ALA A 166 7.10 3.28 17.61
N THR A 167 6.42 2.20 17.23
CA THR A 167 5.35 2.22 16.23
C THR A 167 4.08 2.77 16.86
N PRO A 168 3.52 3.91 16.41
CA PRO A 168 2.33 4.48 17.03
C PRO A 168 1.19 3.46 17.02
N THR A 169 0.62 3.15 18.19
CA THR A 169 -0.63 2.40 18.28
C THR A 169 -1.73 3.19 17.58
N VAL A 170 -2.51 2.53 16.73
CA VAL A 170 -3.66 3.11 16.03
C VAL A 170 -4.64 3.65 17.08
N GLY A 171 -4.51 4.93 17.43
CA GLY A 171 -5.16 5.53 18.59
C GLY A 171 -4.65 6.91 19.01
N ALA A 172 -3.52 7.38 18.49
CA ALA A 172 -3.04 8.77 18.66
C ALA A 172 -2.75 9.46 17.31
N CYS A 173 -3.51 9.06 16.28
CA CYS A 173 -3.81 9.86 15.10
C CYS A 173 -5.33 9.82 14.97
N GLY A 174 -5.96 10.97 14.78
CA GLY A 174 -7.41 11.15 14.87
C GLY A 174 -8.19 10.05 14.15
N SER A 175 -9.34 9.70 14.72
CA SER A 175 -10.32 8.76 14.17
C SER A 175 -10.31 8.76 12.65
N TRP A 176 -9.84 7.66 12.08
CA TRP A 176 -9.74 7.42 10.64
C TRP A 176 -11.12 7.60 10.01
N GLY A 177 -11.34 8.78 9.42
CA GLY A 177 -12.51 9.05 8.62
C GLY A 177 -12.53 8.06 7.47
N ALA A 178 -13.61 7.28 7.38
CA ALA A 178 -13.89 6.42 6.26
C ALA A 178 -13.92 7.25 4.96
N GLY A 179 -12.84 7.21 4.19
CA GLY A 179 -12.67 7.86 2.89
C GLY A 179 -11.20 7.80 2.50
N ASP A 180 -10.89 7.00 1.48
CA ASP A 180 -9.56 6.61 0.98
C ASP A 180 -8.81 5.61 1.90
N THR A 181 -8.90 4.34 1.51
CA THR A 181 -8.33 3.14 2.15
C THR A 181 -6.79 3.16 2.07
N GLY A 182 -6.12 2.44 2.97
CA GLY A 182 -4.67 2.50 3.25
C GLY A 182 -3.71 2.35 2.05
N GLN A 183 -2.41 2.31 2.29
CA GLN A 183 -1.42 2.15 1.21
C GLN A 183 -1.01 0.68 1.07
N ILE A 184 -0.90 0.16 -0.16
CA ILE A 184 -0.33 -1.16 -0.43
C ILE A 184 1.18 -1.14 -0.12
N PRO A 185 1.77 -2.21 0.43
CA PRO A 185 3.22 -2.28 0.64
C PRO A 185 4.02 -1.95 -0.63
N GLY A 186 5.00 -1.06 -0.53
CA GLY A 186 5.78 -0.58 -1.69
C GLY A 186 5.07 0.47 -2.55
N ALA A 187 3.83 0.86 -2.21
CA ALA A 187 3.08 1.87 -2.94
C ALA A 187 3.80 3.22 -2.99
N GLU A 188 4.54 3.62 -1.96
CA GLU A 188 5.33 4.85 -2.00
C GLU A 188 6.37 4.82 -3.13
N ALA A 189 7.16 3.75 -3.22
CA ALA A 189 8.15 3.58 -4.28
C ALA A 189 7.48 3.43 -5.66
N ALA A 190 6.31 2.78 -5.72
CA ALA A 190 5.53 2.71 -6.95
C ALA A 190 5.03 4.11 -7.36
N VAL A 191 4.47 4.89 -6.45
CA VAL A 191 3.99 6.26 -6.70
C VAL A 191 5.14 7.17 -7.14
N ASP A 192 6.30 7.12 -6.48
CA ASP A 192 7.48 7.89 -6.89
C ASP A 192 7.92 7.54 -8.33
N ARG A 193 7.96 6.24 -8.67
CA ARG A 193 8.22 5.80 -10.06
C ARG A 193 7.13 6.28 -11.02
N ALA A 194 5.86 6.16 -10.64
CA ALA A 194 4.72 6.56 -11.46
C ALA A 194 4.77 8.05 -11.79
N LEU A 195 5.01 8.90 -10.79
CA LEU A 195 5.12 10.35 -10.97
C LEU A 195 6.33 10.73 -11.84
N LYS A 196 7.46 10.01 -11.74
CA LYS A 196 8.63 10.19 -12.64
C LYS A 196 8.37 9.77 -14.09
N LEU A 197 7.37 8.91 -14.32
CA LEU A 197 6.97 8.49 -15.67
C LEU A 197 5.99 9.46 -16.32
N VAL A 198 5.26 10.29 -15.54
CA VAL A 198 4.32 11.28 -16.08
C VAL A 198 5.01 12.21 -17.07
N GLY A 199 4.39 12.41 -18.23
CA GLY A 199 4.93 13.19 -19.35
C GLY A 199 5.85 12.41 -20.29
N ARG A 200 6.22 11.15 -19.96
CA ARG A 200 6.93 10.28 -20.92
C ARG A 200 5.99 9.78 -22.01
N GLN A 201 6.59 9.29 -23.09
CA GLN A 201 5.92 8.67 -24.24
C GLN A 201 6.39 7.22 -24.41
N GLY A 202 5.80 6.50 -25.38
CA GLY A 202 6.20 5.14 -25.73
C GLY A 202 5.42 4.04 -25.00
N TYR A 203 4.32 4.38 -24.33
CA TYR A 203 3.39 3.43 -23.71
C TYR A 203 2.10 3.23 -24.51
N TYR A 204 2.15 3.40 -25.84
CA TYR A 204 0.95 3.32 -26.68
C TYR A 204 0.36 1.91 -26.65
N GLN A 205 -0.87 1.77 -26.15
CA GLN A 205 -1.55 0.49 -25.91
C GLN A 205 -0.77 -0.47 -24.98
N LEU A 206 0.08 0.07 -24.11
CA LEU A 206 0.96 -0.70 -23.21
C LEU A 206 0.62 -0.47 -21.74
N CYS A 207 -0.67 -0.44 -21.39
CA CYS A 207 -1.15 -0.17 -20.02
C CYS A 207 -0.62 -1.18 -18.99
N ALA A 208 -0.65 -2.48 -19.32
CA ALA A 208 -0.11 -3.52 -18.45
C ALA A 208 1.41 -3.37 -18.21
N ARG A 209 2.17 -2.96 -19.25
CA ARG A 209 3.61 -2.69 -19.14
C ARG A 209 3.88 -1.42 -18.32
N LEU A 210 3.07 -0.37 -18.47
CA LEU A 210 3.19 0.83 -17.65
C LEU A 210 2.98 0.47 -16.17
N ALA A 211 1.90 -0.23 -15.86
CA ALA A 211 1.59 -0.67 -14.51
C ALA A 211 2.71 -1.53 -13.92
N SER A 212 3.25 -2.50 -14.67
CA SER A 212 4.37 -3.32 -14.20
C SER A 212 5.64 -2.52 -13.98
N ASN A 213 5.97 -1.59 -14.87
CA ASN A 213 7.15 -0.73 -14.75
C ASN A 213 7.08 0.17 -13.51
N ILE A 214 5.89 0.69 -13.20
CA ILE A 214 5.62 1.44 -11.96
C ILE A 214 5.94 0.60 -10.73
N TRP A 215 5.58 -0.68 -10.77
CA TRP A 215 5.92 -1.67 -9.73
C TRP A 215 7.33 -2.28 -9.86
N GLY A 216 8.21 -1.67 -10.66
CA GLY A 216 9.61 -2.07 -10.77
C GLY A 216 9.87 -3.32 -11.61
N ARG A 217 8.88 -3.80 -12.36
CA ARG A 217 8.99 -4.97 -13.25
C ARG A 217 9.07 -4.57 -14.71
N SER A 218 9.90 -5.26 -15.49
CA SER A 218 10.08 -4.99 -16.93
C SER A 218 8.91 -5.44 -17.81
N HIS A 219 8.09 -6.38 -17.32
CA HIS A 219 6.92 -6.93 -18.00
C HIS A 219 5.85 -7.30 -16.98
N SER A 220 4.58 -7.26 -17.40
CA SER A 220 3.43 -7.66 -16.56
C SER A 220 3.30 -9.18 -16.42
N GLY A 221 3.77 -9.95 -17.40
CA GLY A 221 3.50 -11.39 -17.49
C GLY A 221 2.06 -11.74 -17.89
N TYR A 222 1.26 -10.72 -18.23
CA TYR A 222 -0.10 -10.83 -18.73
C TYR A 222 -0.17 -10.35 -20.18
N THR A 223 -0.90 -11.06 -21.03
CA THR A 223 -1.22 -10.64 -22.40
C THR A 223 -2.16 -9.43 -22.41
N SER A 224 -3.01 -9.26 -21.39
CA SER A 224 -3.93 -8.10 -21.31
C SER A 224 -4.33 -7.72 -19.88
N ALA A 225 -4.91 -6.53 -19.72
CA ALA A 225 -5.49 -6.09 -18.44
C ALA A 225 -6.74 -6.93 -18.06
N ALA A 226 -7.55 -7.32 -19.05
CA ALA A 226 -8.72 -8.18 -18.85
C ALA A 226 -8.33 -9.59 -18.36
N GLU A 227 -7.23 -10.15 -18.89
CA GLU A 227 -6.68 -11.41 -18.40
C GLU A 227 -6.20 -11.28 -16.95
N GLN A 228 -5.42 -10.23 -16.64
CA GLN A 228 -4.97 -9.98 -15.27
C GLN A 228 -6.16 -9.85 -14.31
N TRP A 229 -7.18 -9.08 -14.68
CA TRP A 229 -8.39 -8.94 -13.88
C TRP A 229 -9.08 -10.28 -13.62
N THR A 230 -9.25 -11.09 -14.67
CA THR A 230 -9.85 -12.42 -14.56
C THR A 230 -9.09 -13.29 -13.55
N GLN A 231 -7.75 -13.30 -13.61
CA GLN A 231 -6.95 -14.04 -12.63
C GLN A 231 -7.12 -13.48 -11.20
N MET A 232 -7.23 -12.16 -11.02
CA MET A 232 -7.43 -11.57 -9.70
C MET A 232 -8.79 -11.97 -9.11
N VAL A 233 -9.83 -12.05 -9.95
CA VAL A 233 -11.15 -12.56 -9.55
C VAL A 233 -11.06 -14.04 -9.17
N ASP A 234 -10.49 -14.88 -10.04
CA ASP A 234 -10.41 -16.33 -9.83
C ASP A 234 -9.58 -16.70 -8.58
N SER A 235 -8.59 -15.87 -8.24
CA SER A 235 -7.74 -16.06 -7.06
C SER A 235 -8.27 -15.41 -5.78
N GLY A 236 -9.42 -14.73 -5.84
CA GLY A 236 -10.02 -14.04 -4.70
C GLY A 236 -9.28 -12.77 -4.24
N ASN A 237 -8.38 -12.24 -5.07
CA ASN A 237 -7.61 -11.03 -4.79
C ASN A 237 -8.24 -9.76 -5.36
N ALA A 238 -9.25 -9.90 -6.24
CA ALA A 238 -9.99 -8.77 -6.76
C ALA A 238 -10.96 -8.21 -5.71
N HIS A 239 -11.17 -6.91 -5.78
CA HIS A 239 -12.20 -6.16 -5.07
C HIS A 239 -13.17 -5.58 -6.11
N PRO A 240 -14.15 -6.36 -6.59
CA PRO A 240 -15.08 -5.92 -7.62
C PRO A 240 -15.96 -4.78 -7.14
N ASP A 241 -16.23 -3.82 -8.03
CA ASP A 241 -17.09 -2.64 -7.80
C ASP A 241 -16.67 -1.70 -6.65
N ASP A 242 -15.62 -2.03 -5.90
CA ASP A 242 -15.13 -1.20 -4.81
C ASP A 242 -14.41 0.03 -5.36
N ARG A 243 -14.97 1.21 -5.11
CA ARG A 243 -14.39 2.50 -5.53
C ARG A 243 -13.47 3.13 -4.49
N ARG A 244 -13.05 2.36 -3.49
CA ARG A 244 -12.11 2.80 -2.45
C ARG A 244 -10.80 2.00 -2.55
N PRO A 245 -10.03 2.18 -3.64
CA PRO A 245 -8.77 1.49 -3.79
C PRO A 245 -7.71 2.06 -2.83
N PRO A 246 -6.86 1.20 -2.27
CA PRO A 246 -5.68 1.63 -1.53
C PRO A 246 -4.62 2.22 -2.47
N VAL A 247 -3.80 3.16 -1.99
CA VAL A 247 -2.69 3.73 -2.79
C VAL A 247 -1.78 2.60 -3.27
N GLY A 248 -1.41 2.63 -4.55
CA GLY A 248 -0.63 1.61 -5.23
C GLY A 248 -1.48 0.53 -5.93
N ALA A 249 -2.78 0.46 -5.69
CA ALA A 249 -3.63 -0.57 -6.28
C ALA A 249 -3.65 -0.49 -7.81
N LEU A 250 -3.82 -1.64 -8.44
CA LEU A 250 -4.16 -1.74 -9.85
C LEU A 250 -5.67 -1.58 -9.99
N LEU A 251 -6.11 -0.60 -10.76
CA LEU A 251 -7.51 -0.39 -11.10
C LEU A 251 -7.76 -0.92 -12.50
N PHE A 252 -8.90 -1.59 -12.68
CA PHE A 252 -9.24 -2.27 -13.92
C PHE A 252 -10.55 -1.74 -14.52
N TRP A 253 -10.57 -1.65 -15.85
CA TRP A 253 -11.75 -1.30 -16.62
C TRP A 253 -11.95 -2.27 -17.79
N SER A 254 -13.21 -2.56 -18.12
CA SER A 254 -13.55 -3.10 -19.43
C SER A 254 -13.71 -1.96 -20.44
N THR A 255 -13.19 -2.19 -21.64
CA THR A 255 -13.27 -1.28 -22.79
C THR A 255 -14.05 -1.93 -23.92
N ASP A 256 -14.33 -1.21 -25.01
CA ASP A 256 -14.99 -1.79 -26.21
C ASP A 256 -14.20 -2.95 -26.86
N GLY A 257 -12.90 -3.05 -26.58
CA GLY A 257 -12.02 -4.14 -27.04
C GLY A 257 -11.74 -5.22 -25.97
N PRO A 258 -11.19 -6.38 -26.39
CA PRO A 258 -11.01 -7.55 -25.53
C PRO A 258 -9.89 -7.39 -24.48
N TYR A 259 -9.06 -6.37 -24.58
CA TYR A 259 -7.84 -6.25 -23.78
C TYR A 259 -8.06 -5.56 -22.43
N GLY A 260 -9.14 -4.79 -22.28
CA GLY A 260 -9.39 -3.96 -21.10
C GLY A 260 -8.33 -2.88 -20.86
N HIS A 261 -8.38 -2.25 -19.69
CA HIS A 261 -7.41 -1.24 -19.27
C HIS A 261 -7.01 -1.39 -17.81
N VAL A 262 -5.76 -1.08 -17.49
CA VAL A 262 -5.22 -1.07 -16.12
C VAL A 262 -4.42 0.20 -15.86
N ALA A 263 -4.57 0.76 -14.66
CA ALA A 263 -3.79 1.92 -14.20
C ALA A 263 -3.43 1.78 -12.72
N VAL A 264 -2.43 2.54 -12.27
CA VAL A 264 -1.99 2.52 -10.85
C VAL A 264 -2.61 3.69 -10.11
N TYR A 265 -3.31 3.41 -9.01
CA TYR A 265 -3.84 4.43 -8.11
C TYR A 265 -2.72 5.06 -7.29
N VAL A 266 -2.65 6.39 -7.32
CA VAL A 266 -1.61 7.17 -6.61
C VAL A 266 -2.17 8.00 -5.46
N GLY A 267 -3.43 7.77 -5.09
CA GLY A 267 -4.13 8.47 -4.01
C GLY A 267 -4.92 9.69 -4.48
N ASN A 268 -5.75 10.23 -3.59
CA ASN A 268 -6.58 11.43 -3.79
C ASN A 268 -7.45 11.36 -5.06
N GLY A 269 -8.05 10.21 -5.35
CA GLY A 269 -8.88 10.01 -6.54
C GLY A 269 -8.10 10.02 -7.86
N ARG A 270 -6.78 9.85 -7.84
CA ARG A 270 -5.92 9.95 -9.04
C ARG A 270 -5.18 8.67 -9.39
N ILE A 271 -4.94 8.52 -10.69
CA ILE A 271 -4.20 7.41 -11.30
C ILE A 271 -3.10 7.92 -12.22
N VAL A 272 -2.05 7.12 -12.38
CA VAL A 272 -1.12 7.24 -13.49
C VAL A 272 -1.50 6.22 -14.56
N SER A 273 -1.82 6.71 -15.76
CA SER A 273 -2.32 5.93 -16.89
C SER A 273 -1.64 6.36 -18.19
N ASN A 274 -1.63 5.49 -19.19
CA ASN A 274 -1.22 5.81 -20.56
C ASN A 274 -2.40 6.23 -21.44
N ASP A 275 -2.11 6.85 -22.59
CA ASP A 275 -3.00 7.15 -23.74
C ASP A 275 -4.15 8.15 -23.48
N ILE A 276 -4.59 8.34 -22.23
CA ILE A 276 -5.78 9.12 -21.85
C ILE A 276 -5.73 10.62 -22.21
N GLY A 277 -4.52 11.15 -22.40
CA GLY A 277 -4.25 12.52 -22.81
C GLY A 277 -3.68 12.67 -24.22
N ASP A 278 -3.57 11.58 -24.99
CA ASP A 278 -3.00 11.62 -26.34
C ASP A 278 -3.92 12.45 -27.27
N ARG A 279 -3.35 13.48 -27.90
CA ARG A 279 -4.08 14.29 -28.91
C ARG A 279 -4.00 13.70 -30.31
N VAL A 280 -3.05 12.80 -30.53
CA VAL A 280 -2.81 12.10 -31.78
C VAL A 280 -2.62 10.62 -31.44
N PRO A 281 -3.31 9.69 -32.13
CA PRO A 281 -3.11 8.25 -31.91
C PRO A 281 -1.64 7.85 -32.08
N GLY A 282 -1.14 6.94 -31.23
CA GLY A 282 0.20 6.39 -31.35
C GLY A 282 1.28 7.05 -30.48
N GLN A 283 0.96 8.09 -29.69
CA GLN A 283 1.96 8.77 -28.85
C GLN A 283 2.35 7.94 -27.63
N GLY A 284 1.37 7.31 -26.97
CA GLY A 284 1.68 6.52 -25.78
C GLY A 284 2.08 7.37 -24.59
N GLY A 285 1.48 8.54 -24.44
CA GLY A 285 1.80 9.46 -23.35
C GLY A 285 1.39 8.90 -21.99
N VAL A 286 2.14 9.25 -20.95
CA VAL A 286 1.83 8.90 -19.55
C VAL A 286 1.27 10.12 -18.83
N TYR A 287 0.13 9.97 -18.16
CA TYR A 287 -0.63 11.07 -17.59
C TYR A 287 -1.05 10.77 -16.15
N LEU A 288 -1.00 11.81 -15.31
CA LEU A 288 -1.68 11.84 -14.02
C LEU A 288 -3.08 12.42 -14.23
N VAL A 289 -4.11 11.62 -14.00
CA VAL A 289 -5.51 12.01 -14.21
C VAL A 289 -6.38 11.54 -13.06
N ASP A 290 -7.58 12.08 -12.97
CA ASP A 290 -8.58 11.60 -12.01
C ASP A 290 -9.13 10.25 -12.50
N VAL A 291 -9.42 9.32 -11.58
CA VAL A 291 -9.90 7.95 -11.86
C VAL A 291 -11.07 7.96 -12.86
N GLU A 292 -12.02 8.88 -12.65
CA GLU A 292 -13.22 9.03 -13.47
C GLU A 292 -12.93 9.40 -14.93
N SER A 293 -11.75 9.93 -15.24
CA SER A 293 -11.39 10.35 -16.60
C SER A 293 -11.43 9.18 -17.59
N ILE A 294 -11.11 7.96 -17.14
CA ILE A 294 -11.15 6.76 -17.98
C ILE A 294 -12.58 6.47 -18.42
N GLU A 295 -13.53 6.49 -17.49
CA GLU A 295 -14.95 6.26 -17.77
C GLU A 295 -15.53 7.40 -18.63
N GLN A 296 -15.25 8.65 -18.28
CA GLN A 296 -15.81 9.83 -18.94
C GLN A 296 -15.32 10.02 -20.38
N ARG A 297 -14.06 9.71 -20.67
CA ARG A 297 -13.46 9.96 -22.00
C ARG A 297 -13.56 8.77 -22.94
N TRP A 298 -13.48 7.56 -22.40
CA TRP A 298 -13.45 6.34 -23.22
C TRP A 298 -14.74 5.54 -23.14
N GLY A 299 -15.72 5.93 -22.31
CA GLY A 299 -16.94 5.14 -22.09
C GLY A 299 -16.66 3.78 -21.45
N ALA A 300 -15.49 3.61 -20.82
CA ALA A 300 -15.08 2.36 -20.20
C ALA A 300 -15.88 2.09 -18.91
N THR A 301 -16.07 0.82 -18.57
CA THR A 301 -16.76 0.41 -17.34
C THR A 301 -15.74 0.04 -16.28
N TYR A 302 -15.79 0.68 -15.12
CA TYR A 302 -14.95 0.31 -13.98
C TYR A 302 -15.33 -1.08 -13.46
N LEU A 303 -14.33 -1.94 -13.26
CA LEU A 303 -14.51 -3.31 -12.77
C LEU A 303 -14.20 -3.45 -11.27
N GLY A 304 -13.24 -2.66 -10.77
CA GLY A 304 -12.76 -2.74 -9.40
C GLY A 304 -11.24 -2.56 -9.31
N TRP A 305 -10.67 -2.96 -8.17
CA TRP A 305 -9.24 -2.90 -7.94
C TRP A 305 -8.66 -4.24 -7.46
N ALA A 306 -7.35 -4.42 -7.61
CA ALA A 306 -6.62 -5.54 -7.03
C ALA A 306 -5.22 -5.09 -6.57
N PRO A 307 -4.59 -5.79 -5.61
CA PRO A 307 -3.18 -5.60 -5.31
C PRO A 307 -2.29 -5.89 -6.55
N PRO A 308 -1.07 -5.34 -6.60
CA PRO A 308 -0.15 -5.44 -7.75
C PRO A 308 0.52 -6.82 -7.84
N ILE A 309 -0.30 -7.85 -8.03
CA ILE A 309 0.16 -9.23 -8.17
C ILE A 309 0.53 -9.49 -9.64
N TYR A 310 1.74 -10.00 -9.84
CA TYR A 310 2.29 -10.37 -11.14
C TYR A 310 2.80 -11.82 -11.08
N PRO A 311 2.64 -12.60 -12.16
CA PRO A 311 3.18 -13.96 -12.23
C PRO A 311 4.71 -13.93 -12.24
N THR A 312 5.31 -15.02 -11.76
CA THR A 312 6.75 -15.26 -11.89
C THR A 312 7.06 -15.64 -13.34
N ILE A 313 7.89 -14.84 -14.00
CA ILE A 313 8.43 -15.07 -15.35
C ILE A 313 9.77 -15.79 -15.28
#